data_AF-A0A2V8IWP3-F1
#
_entry.id   AF-A0A2V8IWP3-F1
#
_cell.length_a   1.000
_cell.length_b   1.000
_cell.length_c   1.000
_cell.angle_alpha   90.00
_cell.angle_beta   90.00
_cell.angle_gamma   90.00
#
_symmetry.space_group_name_H-M   'P 1'
#
loop_
_entity.id
_entity.type
_entity.pdbx_description
1 polymer ?
#
loop_
_entity_poly.entity_id
_entity_poly.type
_entity_poly.pdbx_seq_one_letter_code
_entity_poly.pdbx_strand_id
1 'polypeptide(L)'
;MPAALLFSVALWAGPQQPPATPAASPPAATTATPAVPDDLPVSLDRIQRALSKPVPIQLKEQSPVFRLEVFGKKPTLEDILGEKFWIGPTPYGGMTHQEFLDMVTPKLAQPYAGFTGGYLVAEMGLALAEQWALKQALRKYHDAKEEREREAARKEVMDALTALEKARREAGLPEK
;
A
#
# COMPACT_ATOMS: atom_id res chain seq x y z
N MET A 1 -24.48 8.87 -25.01
CA MET A 1 -25.42 9.31 -23.96
C MET A 1 -26.39 8.18 -23.67
N PRO A 2 -26.85 7.91 -22.43
CA PRO A 2 -26.42 8.35 -21.08
C PRO A 2 -25.78 7.17 -20.29
N ALA A 3 -24.83 7.34 -19.38
CA ALA A 3 -24.86 7.98 -18.05
C ALA A 3 -25.67 7.21 -16.98
N ALA A 4 -24.96 6.55 -16.05
CA ALA A 4 -25.32 6.46 -14.64
C ALA A 4 -24.11 5.93 -13.83
N LEU A 5 -23.35 6.87 -13.27
CA LEU A 5 -22.52 6.67 -12.07
C LEU A 5 -23.45 6.70 -10.87
N LEU A 6 -23.38 5.72 -9.97
CA LEU A 6 -23.75 5.90 -8.56
C LEU A 6 -22.78 5.16 -7.65
N PHE A 7 -22.58 5.80 -6.50
CA PHE A 7 -21.43 5.81 -5.62
C PHE A 7 -21.55 4.80 -4.47
N SER A 8 -20.39 4.32 -4.00
CA SER A 8 -20.02 3.98 -2.61
C SER A 8 -20.76 2.90 -1.81
N VAL A 9 -20.00 1.96 -1.21
CA VAL A 9 -19.42 2.08 0.15
C VAL A 9 -18.43 0.92 0.37
N ALA A 10 -17.25 1.24 0.89
CA ALA A 10 -16.24 0.27 1.32
C ALA A 10 -16.55 -0.24 2.73
N LEU A 11 -16.48 -1.55 2.97
CA LEU A 11 -16.25 -2.10 4.31
C LEU A 11 -15.43 -3.40 4.24
N TRP A 12 -14.18 -3.23 4.65
CA TRP A 12 -13.37 -4.08 5.55
C TRP A 12 -13.25 -5.60 5.36
N ALA A 13 -11.99 -6.01 5.51
CA ALA A 13 -11.45 -7.36 5.43
C ALA A 13 -11.81 -8.28 6.61
N GLY A 14 -11.82 -9.58 6.34
CA GLY A 14 -11.72 -10.67 7.32
C GLY A 14 -11.78 -12.05 6.65
N PRO A 15 -10.81 -12.96 6.87
CA PRO A 15 -10.74 -14.23 6.14
C PRO A 15 -11.67 -15.30 6.74
N GLN A 16 -12.60 -15.75 5.90
CA GLN A 16 -12.97 -17.15 5.59
C GLN A 16 -12.92 -18.22 6.69
N GLN A 17 -14.10 -18.76 7.02
CA GLN A 17 -14.25 -20.11 7.59
C GLN A 17 -15.35 -20.88 6.82
N PRO A 18 -15.09 -22.10 6.30
CA PRO A 18 -16.06 -22.88 5.53
C PRO A 18 -17.17 -23.51 6.41
N PRO A 19 -18.32 -23.85 5.80
CA PRO A 19 -19.58 -24.11 6.51
C PRO A 19 -19.67 -25.50 7.14
N ALA A 20 -20.27 -25.57 8.33
CA ALA A 20 -20.71 -26.80 8.97
C ALA A 20 -22.06 -27.26 8.39
N THR A 21 -22.18 -28.54 8.09
CA THR A 21 -23.40 -29.22 7.64
C THR A 21 -24.47 -29.31 8.74
N PRO A 22 -25.77 -29.17 8.39
CA PRO A 22 -26.87 -29.28 9.34
C PRO A 22 -27.33 -30.73 9.58
N ALA A 23 -28.02 -30.88 10.71
CA ALA A 23 -28.43 -32.10 11.39
C ALA A 23 -29.47 -32.97 10.66
N ALA A 24 -29.43 -34.28 10.96
CA ALA A 24 -30.58 -35.18 10.85
C ALA A 24 -31.14 -35.44 12.27
N SER A 25 -32.45 -35.26 12.43
CA SER A 25 -33.22 -35.60 13.65
C SER A 25 -33.87 -37.00 13.53
N PRO A 26 -34.64 -37.51 14.51
CA PRO A 26 -34.28 -38.62 15.39
C PRO A 26 -35.20 -39.85 15.21
N PRO A 27 -35.00 -40.93 16.00
CA PRO A 27 -36.15 -41.65 16.54
C PRO A 27 -36.14 -41.62 18.06
N ALA A 28 -37.31 -41.31 18.60
CA ALA A 28 -37.59 -41.20 20.02
C ALA A 28 -37.61 -42.56 20.72
N ALA A 29 -37.00 -42.54 21.90
CA ALA A 29 -37.42 -43.14 23.16
C ALA A 29 -37.98 -44.58 23.16
N THR A 30 -37.29 -45.45 23.88
CA THR A 30 -37.96 -46.35 24.82
C THR A 30 -37.16 -46.35 26.13
N THR A 31 -37.90 -46.15 27.20
CA THR A 31 -37.48 -45.83 28.56
C THR A 31 -36.83 -47.02 29.28
N ALA A 32 -35.97 -46.65 30.22
CA ALA A 32 -35.05 -47.46 31.01
C ALA A 32 -35.57 -48.77 31.62
N THR A 33 -34.70 -49.78 31.62
CA THR A 33 -34.66 -50.92 32.56
C THR A 33 -33.25 -50.93 33.17
N PRO A 34 -33.07 -51.18 34.49
CA PRO A 34 -31.76 -51.09 35.13
C PRO A 34 -30.84 -52.18 34.58
N ALA A 35 -29.76 -51.77 33.92
CA ALA A 35 -28.83 -52.69 33.29
C ALA A 35 -28.10 -53.51 34.37
N VAL A 36 -28.38 -54.82 34.35
CA VAL A 36 -27.57 -55.86 34.98
C VAL A 36 -26.15 -55.73 34.40
N PRO A 37 -25.07 -55.78 35.20
CA PRO A 37 -23.70 -55.52 34.73
C PRO A 37 -23.19 -56.47 33.64
N ASP A 38 -23.89 -57.58 33.38
CA ASP A 38 -23.61 -58.53 32.31
C ASP A 38 -24.25 -58.19 30.95
N ASP A 39 -25.11 -57.17 30.87
CA ASP A 39 -25.83 -56.79 29.64
C ASP A 39 -25.26 -55.51 28.98
N LEU A 40 -24.07 -55.09 29.41
CA LEU A 40 -23.32 -54.09 28.67
C LEU A 40 -22.65 -54.77 27.46
N PRO A 41 -22.73 -54.20 26.24
CA PRO A 41 -22.05 -54.71 25.04
C PRO A 41 -20.51 -54.65 25.13
N VAL A 42 -19.98 -54.33 26.32
CA VAL A 42 -18.57 -54.17 26.62
C VAL A 42 -18.26 -54.93 27.91
N SER A 43 -17.50 -56.03 27.77
CA SER A 43 -17.08 -56.86 28.90
C SER A 43 -16.17 -56.08 29.87
N LEU A 44 -16.70 -55.71 31.05
CA LEU A 44 -15.98 -54.93 32.06
C LEU A 44 -14.72 -55.67 32.57
N ASP A 45 -14.77 -57.00 32.68
CA ASP A 45 -13.60 -57.81 33.03
C ASP A 45 -12.45 -57.67 32.05
N ARG A 46 -12.73 -57.53 30.75
CA ARG A 46 -11.70 -57.36 29.72
C ARG A 46 -11.05 -55.99 29.83
N ILE A 47 -11.82 -54.95 30.17
CA ILE A 47 -11.31 -53.60 30.41
C ILE A 47 -10.46 -53.58 31.68
N GLN A 48 -10.96 -54.17 32.77
CA GLN A 48 -10.23 -54.22 34.04
C GLN A 48 -8.92 -54.99 33.87
N ARG A 49 -8.92 -56.11 33.15
CA ARG A 49 -7.71 -56.86 32.81
C ARG A 49 -6.76 -56.07 31.90
N ALA A 50 -7.28 -55.26 30.98
CA ALA A 50 -6.44 -54.41 30.13
C ALA A 50 -5.81 -53.25 30.91
N LEU A 51 -6.53 -52.65 31.86
CA LEU A 51 -6.03 -51.61 32.76
C LEU A 51 -5.04 -52.14 33.80
N SER A 52 -5.20 -53.40 34.21
CA SER A 52 -4.28 -54.07 35.16
C SER A 52 -2.92 -54.39 34.55
N LYS A 53 -2.76 -54.28 33.22
CA LYS A 53 -1.47 -54.51 32.57
C LYS A 53 -0.55 -53.32 32.85
N PRO A 54 0.68 -53.56 33.33
CA PRO A 54 1.66 -52.48 33.48
C PRO A 54 1.89 -51.83 32.11
N VAL A 55 1.69 -50.52 32.05
CA VAL A 55 1.90 -49.73 30.83
C VAL A 55 3.35 -49.95 30.39
N PRO A 56 3.61 -50.39 29.15
CA PRO A 56 4.99 -50.58 28.69
C PRO A 56 5.74 -49.26 28.81
N ILE A 57 6.91 -49.30 29.45
CA ILE A 57 7.79 -48.14 29.57
C ILE A 57 8.14 -47.72 28.15
N GLN A 58 7.48 -46.67 27.65
CA GLN A 58 7.84 -46.08 26.39
C GLN A 58 9.12 -45.29 26.64
N LEU A 59 10.26 -45.92 26.36
CA LEU A 59 11.53 -45.25 26.10
C LEU A 59 11.36 -44.43 24.82
N LYS A 60 10.56 -43.37 24.86
CA LYS A 60 10.73 -42.30 23.89
C LYS A 60 12.14 -41.80 24.11
N GLU A 61 13.00 -42.00 23.12
CA GLU A 61 14.30 -41.34 23.04
C GLU A 61 14.06 -39.87 23.34
N GLN A 62 14.37 -39.45 24.57
CA GLN A 62 14.44 -38.04 24.89
C GLN A 62 15.60 -37.55 24.06
N SER A 63 15.31 -36.97 22.90
CA SER A 63 16.29 -36.33 22.05
C SER A 63 17.04 -35.35 22.95
N PRO A 64 18.34 -35.53 23.22
CA PRO A 64 19.06 -34.63 24.10
C PRO A 64 19.04 -33.25 23.45
N VAL A 65 18.31 -32.31 24.07
CA VAL A 65 18.28 -30.91 23.63
C VAL A 65 19.55 -30.27 24.15
N PHE A 66 20.62 -30.38 23.37
CA PHE A 66 21.84 -29.64 23.64
C PHE A 66 21.56 -28.16 23.40
N ARG A 67 21.68 -27.35 24.46
CA ARG A 67 21.65 -25.89 24.36
C ARG A 67 23.08 -25.41 24.14
N LEU A 68 23.35 -24.93 22.93
CA LEU A 68 24.63 -24.32 22.58
C LEU A 68 24.50 -22.81 22.80
N GLU A 69 25.25 -22.29 23.77
CA GLU A 69 25.48 -20.84 23.89
C GLU A 69 26.72 -20.49 23.08
N VAL A 70 26.52 -19.93 21.89
CA VAL A 70 27.62 -19.44 21.06
C VAL A 70 27.99 -18.04 21.54
N PHE A 71 29.10 -17.95 22.27
CA PHE A 71 29.71 -16.67 22.63
C PHE A 71 30.58 -16.19 21.48
N GLY A 72 30.14 -15.12 20.82
CA GLY A 72 30.91 -14.44 19.77
C GLY A 72 30.69 -12.94 19.83
N LYS A 73 31.70 -12.15 19.47
CA LYS A 73 31.49 -10.74 19.16
C LYS A 73 30.58 -10.67 17.93
N LYS A 74 29.54 -9.83 17.98
CA LYS A 74 28.71 -9.54 16.82
C LYS A 74 29.65 -8.95 15.75
N PRO A 75 29.90 -9.63 14.62
CA PRO A 75 30.77 -9.09 13.59
C PRO A 75 30.16 -7.77 13.11
N THR A 76 30.95 -6.71 13.08
CA THR A 76 30.45 -5.45 12.53
C THR A 76 30.51 -5.50 11.01
N LEU A 77 29.82 -4.56 10.36
CA LEU A 77 29.77 -4.51 8.90
C LEU A 77 31.19 -4.34 8.32
N GLU A 78 32.05 -3.62 9.04
CA GLU A 78 33.45 -3.37 8.72
C GLU A 78 34.33 -4.62 8.87
N ASP A 79 34.02 -5.52 9.80
CA ASP A 79 34.74 -6.81 9.94
C ASP A 79 34.48 -7.74 8.74
N ILE A 80 33.27 -7.65 8.15
CA ILE A 80 32.84 -8.51 7.05
C ILE A 80 33.23 -7.90 5.69
N LEU A 81 33.02 -6.60 5.51
CA LEU A 81 33.19 -5.92 4.22
C LEU A 81 34.49 -5.10 4.11
N GLY A 82 35.25 -5.00 5.20
CA GLY A 82 36.45 -4.18 5.31
C GLY A 82 36.17 -2.72 5.64
N GLU A 83 37.16 -2.03 6.21
CA GLU A 83 37.08 -0.63 6.68
C GLU A 83 36.76 0.40 5.58
N LYS A 84 36.75 0.02 4.31
CA LYS A 84 36.53 0.91 3.16
C LYS A 84 35.46 0.37 2.20
N PHE A 85 34.45 -0.34 2.73
CA PHE A 85 33.38 -0.88 1.89
C PHE A 85 32.58 0.19 1.13
N TRP A 86 32.65 1.45 1.56
CA TRP A 86 32.05 2.60 0.90
C TRP A 86 32.92 3.21 -0.22
N ILE A 87 34.21 2.84 -0.34
CA ILE A 87 35.17 3.38 -1.35
C ILE A 87 35.57 2.27 -2.32
N GLY A 88 34.56 1.72 -3.00
CA GLY A 88 34.76 0.77 -4.09
C GLY A 88 34.58 -0.71 -3.71
N PRO A 89 34.84 -1.61 -4.67
CA PRO A 89 34.54 -3.03 -4.50
C PRO A 89 35.33 -3.61 -3.31
N THR A 90 34.63 -4.38 -2.48
CA THR A 90 35.23 -5.01 -1.31
C THR A 90 36.33 -5.98 -1.73
N PRO A 91 37.41 -6.11 -0.94
CA PRO A 91 38.44 -7.11 -1.22
C PRO A 91 37.79 -8.50 -1.28
N TYR A 92 38.11 -9.28 -2.33
CA TYR A 92 37.47 -10.56 -2.69
C TYR A 92 36.01 -10.49 -3.17
N GLY A 93 35.46 -9.30 -3.40
CA GLY A 93 34.18 -9.11 -4.09
C GLY A 93 34.31 -9.43 -5.59
N GLY A 94 33.30 -10.10 -6.15
CA GLY A 94 33.20 -10.33 -7.59
C GLY A 94 32.96 -9.03 -8.38
N MET A 95 32.76 -9.19 -9.69
CA MET A 95 32.36 -8.11 -10.60
C MET A 95 31.21 -7.29 -10.00
N THR A 96 31.33 -5.96 -10.03
CA THR A 96 30.25 -5.10 -9.52
C THR A 96 29.02 -5.24 -10.41
N HIS A 97 27.82 -5.01 -9.85
CA HIS A 97 26.60 -5.06 -10.66
C HIS A 97 26.66 -4.13 -11.88
N GLN A 98 27.27 -2.96 -11.72
CA GLN A 98 27.46 -2.00 -12.81
C GLN A 98 28.40 -2.55 -13.89
N GLU A 99 29.52 -3.15 -13.50
CA GLU A 99 30.47 -3.78 -14.42
C GLU A 99 29.87 -4.99 -15.16
N PHE A 100 29.01 -5.75 -14.48
CA PHE A 100 28.24 -6.82 -15.11
C PHE A 100 27.27 -6.27 -16.15
N LEU A 101 26.51 -5.22 -15.81
CA LEU A 101 25.63 -4.56 -16.75
C LEU A 101 26.39 -3.95 -17.92
N ASP A 102 27.59 -3.43 -17.70
CA ASP A 102 28.46 -2.91 -18.76
C ASP A 102 28.97 -3.99 -19.71
N MET A 103 29.15 -5.22 -19.21
CA MET A 103 29.56 -6.36 -20.02
C MET A 103 28.38 -6.96 -20.82
N VAL A 104 27.20 -7.08 -20.23
CA VAL A 104 26.05 -7.80 -20.84
C VAL A 104 25.05 -6.90 -21.55
N THR A 105 25.08 -5.59 -21.27
CA THR A 105 24.11 -4.64 -21.83
C THR A 105 24.80 -3.74 -22.85
N PRO A 106 24.35 -3.74 -24.13
CA PRO A 106 24.82 -2.79 -25.12
C PRO A 106 24.65 -1.36 -24.60
N LYS A 107 25.61 -0.46 -24.85
CA LYS A 107 25.61 0.94 -24.36
C LYS A 107 24.32 1.71 -24.64
N LEU A 108 23.56 1.32 -25.67
CA LEU A 108 22.29 1.94 -26.05
C LEU A 108 21.08 1.44 -25.25
N ALA A 109 21.19 0.26 -24.62
CA ALA A 109 20.13 -0.38 -23.83
C ALA A 109 20.38 -0.28 -22.32
N GLN A 110 21.50 0.32 -21.91
CA GLN A 110 21.79 0.55 -20.51
C GLN A 110 20.86 1.64 -19.96
N PRO A 111 20.06 1.33 -18.91
CA PRO A 111 19.12 2.30 -18.34
C PRO A 111 19.84 3.54 -17.76
N TYR A 112 21.14 3.45 -17.50
CA TYR A 112 21.96 4.55 -16.98
C TYR A 112 22.83 5.26 -18.02
N ALA A 113 22.97 4.74 -19.26
CA ALA A 113 23.78 5.38 -20.29
C ALA A 113 23.15 6.67 -20.86
N GLY A 114 21.84 6.84 -20.72
CA GLY A 114 21.12 8.07 -21.05
C GLY A 114 21.37 9.23 -20.07
N PHE A 115 21.97 8.96 -18.91
CA PHE A 115 22.33 9.99 -17.92
C PHE A 115 23.79 10.43 -18.02
N THR A 116 24.46 10.17 -19.16
CA THR A 116 25.72 10.84 -19.46
C THR A 116 25.49 12.35 -19.40
N GLY A 117 26.24 13.06 -18.54
CA GLY A 117 25.87 14.41 -18.05
C GLY A 117 25.50 15.46 -19.11
N GLY A 118 25.92 15.29 -20.37
CA GLY A 118 25.48 16.17 -21.47
C GLY A 118 23.99 16.07 -21.81
N TYR A 119 23.42 14.85 -21.82
CA TYR A 119 21.99 14.65 -22.09
C TYR A 119 21.12 15.17 -20.95
N LEU A 120 21.57 15.00 -19.69
CA LEU A 120 20.86 15.54 -18.53
C LEU A 120 20.82 17.07 -18.54
N VAL A 121 21.92 17.72 -18.93
CA VAL A 121 21.98 19.18 -19.06
C VAL A 121 21.07 19.67 -20.19
N ALA A 122 21.01 18.94 -21.31
CA ALA A 122 20.10 19.27 -22.42
C ALA A 122 18.62 19.13 -22.00
N GLU A 123 18.26 18.04 -21.32
CA GLU A 123 16.89 17.79 -20.83
C GLU A 123 16.49 18.81 -19.77
N MET A 124 17.38 19.13 -18.81
CA MET A 124 17.14 20.19 -17.84
C MET A 124 16.99 21.56 -18.51
N GLY A 125 17.80 21.85 -19.52
CA GLY A 125 17.71 23.09 -20.29
C GLY A 125 16.36 23.23 -20.99
N LEU A 126 15.89 22.15 -21.63
CA LEU A 126 14.59 22.10 -22.28
C LEU A 126 13.45 22.27 -21.27
N ALA A 127 13.48 21.52 -20.16
CA ALA A 127 12.45 21.62 -19.12
C ALA A 127 12.36 23.02 -18.50
N LEU A 128 13.51 23.68 -18.28
CA LEU A 128 13.54 25.06 -17.79
C LEU A 128 12.99 26.06 -18.82
N ALA A 129 13.31 25.86 -20.09
CA ALA A 129 12.77 26.69 -21.18
C ALA A 129 11.25 26.55 -21.30
N GLU A 130 10.73 25.32 -21.22
CA GLU A 130 9.30 25.03 -21.23
C GLU A 130 8.58 25.67 -20.04
N GLN A 131 9.14 25.54 -18.83
CA GLN A 131 8.58 26.18 -17.63
C GLN A 131 8.57 27.70 -17.74
N TRP A 132 9.61 28.29 -18.31
CA TRP A 132 9.66 29.73 -18.55
C TRP A 132 8.59 30.17 -19.56
N ALA A 133 8.48 29.45 -20.68
CA ALA A 133 7.47 29.73 -21.71
C ALA A 133 6.04 29.60 -21.15
N LEU A 134 5.77 28.56 -20.37
CA LEU A 134 4.47 28.35 -19.72
C LEU A 134 4.14 29.48 -18.75
N LYS A 135 5.11 29.91 -17.92
CA LYS A 135 4.92 31.04 -17.00
C LYS A 135 4.63 32.34 -17.75
N GLN A 136 5.28 32.59 -18.88
CA GLN A 136 5.00 33.77 -19.71
C GLN A 136 3.61 33.71 -20.35
N ALA A 137 3.19 32.54 -20.83
CA ALA A 137 1.85 32.34 -21.37
C ALA A 137 0.76 32.58 -20.29
N LEU A 138 0.95 32.02 -19.09
CA LEU A 138 0.06 32.22 -17.95
C LEU A 138 -0.03 33.70 -17.53
N ARG A 139 1.10 34.40 -17.45
CA ARG A 139 1.11 35.85 -17.13
C ARG A 139 0.31 36.65 -18.14
N LYS A 140 0.57 36.47 -19.44
CA LYS A 140 -0.19 37.15 -20.50
C LYS A 140 -1.69 36.84 -20.46
N TYR A 141 -2.06 35.60 -20.12
CA TYR A 141 -3.46 35.23 -19.95
C TYR A 141 -4.10 35.93 -18.75
N HIS A 142 -3.42 35.96 -17.60
CA HIS A 142 -3.91 36.66 -16.41
C HIS A 142 -4.04 38.16 -16.63
N ASP A 143 -3.04 38.80 -17.24
CA ASP A 143 -3.07 40.23 -17.56
C ASP A 143 -4.24 40.57 -18.49
N ALA A 144 -4.47 39.75 -19.52
CA ALA A 144 -5.60 39.94 -20.44
C ALA A 144 -6.97 39.71 -19.77
N LYS A 145 -7.06 38.80 -18.80
CA LYS A 145 -8.28 38.54 -18.01
C LYS A 145 -8.57 39.72 -17.07
N GLU A 146 -7.54 40.22 -16.38
CA GLU A 146 -7.67 41.33 -15.46
C GLU A 146 -8.09 42.63 -16.19
N GLU A 147 -7.56 42.88 -17.39
CA GLU A 147 -7.96 44.05 -18.17
C GLU A 147 -9.44 43.98 -18.60
N ARG A 148 -9.92 42.80 -19.00
CA ARG A 148 -11.36 42.59 -19.30
C ARG A 148 -12.24 42.77 -18.07
N GLU A 149 -11.79 42.31 -16.90
CA GLU A 149 -12.53 42.48 -15.65
C GLU A 149 -12.58 43.97 -15.24
N ARG A 150 -11.48 44.72 -15.43
CA ARG A 150 -11.45 46.18 -15.21
C ARG A 150 -12.35 46.94 -16.17
N GLU A 151 -12.38 46.56 -17.45
CA GLU A 151 -13.28 47.15 -18.44
C GLU A 151 -14.75 46.88 -18.13
N ALA A 152 -15.08 45.65 -17.71
CA ALA A 152 -16.42 45.28 -17.28
C ALA A 152 -16.85 46.09 -16.05
N ALA A 153 -15.99 46.18 -15.03
CA ALA A 153 -16.27 46.97 -13.83
C ALA A 153 -16.44 48.47 -14.15
N ARG A 154 -15.64 49.03 -15.07
CA ARG A 154 -15.82 50.42 -15.52
C ARG A 154 -17.17 50.63 -16.21
N LYS A 155 -17.60 49.69 -17.06
CA LYS A 155 -18.92 49.75 -17.72
C LYS A 155 -20.05 49.68 -16.69
N GLU A 156 -19.98 48.75 -15.75
CA GLU A 156 -20.99 48.61 -14.68
C GLU A 156 -21.12 49.89 -13.85
N VAL A 157 -20.01 50.55 -13.52
CA VAL A 157 -20.03 51.84 -12.80
C VAL A 157 -20.67 52.94 -13.65
N MET A 158 -20.33 53.04 -14.93
CA MET A 158 -20.92 54.04 -15.83
C MET A 158 -22.42 53.80 -16.04
N ASP A 159 -22.83 52.54 -16.18
CA ASP A 159 -24.24 52.15 -16.29
C ASP A 159 -25.00 52.48 -15.00
N ALA A 160 -24.40 52.26 -13.83
CA ALA A 160 -24.98 52.65 -12.55
C ALA A 160 -25.11 54.17 -12.39
N LEU A 161 -24.11 54.95 -12.83
CA LEU A 161 -24.15 56.41 -12.80
C LEU A 161 -25.22 56.97 -13.74
N THR A 162 -25.31 56.46 -14.97
CA THR A 162 -26.35 56.89 -15.93
C THR A 162 -27.76 56.50 -15.47
N ALA A 163 -27.92 55.32 -14.86
CA ALA A 163 -29.18 54.91 -14.24
C ALA A 163 -29.57 55.84 -13.07
N LEU A 164 -28.61 56.25 -12.24
CA LEU A 164 -28.82 57.18 -11.13
C LEU A 164 -29.18 58.58 -11.62
N GLU A 165 -28.51 59.09 -12.65
CA GLU A 165 -28.85 60.37 -13.29
C GLU A 165 -30.25 60.35 -13.89
N LYS A 166 -30.63 59.26 -14.56
CA LYS A 166 -31.97 59.08 -15.11
C LYS A 166 -33.05 59.08 -14.00
N ALA A 167 -32.84 58.29 -12.94
CA ALA A 167 -33.75 58.26 -11.80
C ALA A 167 -33.87 59.64 -11.12
N ARG A 168 -32.78 60.40 -11.06
CA ARG A 168 -32.76 61.75 -10.50
C ARG A 168 -33.49 62.77 -11.37
N ARG A 169 -33.37 62.66 -12.70
CA ARG A 169 -34.15 63.47 -13.67
C ARG A 169 -35.63 63.17 -13.58
N GLU A 170 -36.01 61.90 -13.46
CA GLU A 170 -37.41 61.48 -13.26
C GLU A 170 -37.98 61.98 -11.92
N ALA A 171 -37.14 62.10 -10.88
CA ALA A 171 -37.51 62.66 -9.58
C ALA A 171 -37.55 64.20 -9.51
N GLY A 172 -37.24 64.91 -10.60
CA GLY A 172 -37.36 66.38 -10.68
C GLY A 172 -36.37 67.18 -9.82
N LEU A 173 -35.23 66.59 -9.43
CA LEU A 173 -34.20 67.25 -8.63
C LEU A 173 -33.22 68.05 -9.51
N PRO A 174 -32.74 69.23 -9.07
CA PRO A 174 -31.82 70.05 -9.88
C PRO A 174 -30.46 69.37 -10.09
N GLU A 175 -29.90 69.58 -11.29
CA GLU A 175 -28.50 69.24 -11.62
C GLU A 175 -27.55 70.10 -10.77
N LYS A 176 -26.42 69.52 -10.36
CA LYS A 176 -25.45 70.15 -9.46
C LYS A 176 -24.20 70.55 -10.24
#